data_AF-A0A7D6GIW1-F1
#
_entry.id   AF-A0A7D6GIW1-F1
#
_cell.length_a   1.000
_cell.length_b   1.000
_cell.length_c   1.000
_cell.angle_alpha   90.00
_cell.angle_beta   90.00
_cell.angle_gamma   90.00
#
_symmetry.space_group_name_H-M   'P 1'
#
loop_
_entity.id
_entity.type
_entity.pdbx_description
1 polymer ?
#
loop_
_entity_poly.entity_id
_entity_poly.type
_entity_poly.pdbx_seq_one_letter_code
_entity_poly.pdbx_strand_id
1 'polypeptide(L)'
;MVSTAVLFALAALLLYGGWAVAGGVATRSLSPVNAVFLSYVASLVIAGSYVLSLRRPITGTRVDVGFALVSGTFLAAASICFYTGLARGNMAIVSAISALYFVVPAIVGVFYFDAQLTATNVAGLALAVVAVGLVAT
;
A
#
# COMPACT_ATOMS: atom_id res chain seq x y z
N MET A 1 10.21 -22.78 -10.27
CA MET A 1 11.13 -21.86 -9.56
C MET A 1 10.36 -20.58 -9.27
N VAL A 2 10.27 -20.16 -8.00
CA VAL A 2 9.60 -18.90 -7.65
C VAL A 2 10.45 -17.74 -8.17
N SER A 3 9.85 -16.78 -8.88
CA SER A 3 10.61 -15.63 -9.39
C SER A 3 11.02 -14.72 -8.23
N THR A 4 12.17 -14.05 -8.36
CA THR A 4 12.63 -13.07 -7.36
C THR A 4 11.59 -11.98 -7.10
N ALA A 5 10.81 -11.60 -8.12
CA ALA A 5 9.73 -10.63 -7.97
C ALA A 5 8.62 -11.13 -7.02
N VAL A 6 8.27 -12.42 -7.09
CA VAL A 6 7.29 -13.03 -6.18
C VAL A 6 7.83 -13.03 -4.75
N LEU A 7 9.13 -13.27 -4.53
CA LEU A 7 9.73 -13.19 -3.19
C LEU A 7 9.63 -11.78 -2.60
N PHE A 8 9.92 -10.75 -3.39
CA PHE A 8 9.75 -9.36 -2.94
C PHE A 8 8.28 -9.00 -2.67
N ALA A 9 7.35 -9.50 -3.48
CA ALA A 9 5.92 -9.31 -3.25
C ALA A 9 5.45 -9.98 -1.95
N LEU A 10 5.95 -11.17 -1.64
CA LEU A 10 5.65 -11.86 -0.38
C LEU A 10 6.26 -11.14 0.83
N ALA A 11 7.50 -10.65 0.70
CA ALA A 11 8.10 -9.82 1.74
C ALA A 11 7.30 -8.54 1.99
N ALA A 12 6.88 -7.86 0.92
CA ALA A 12 6.02 -6.68 0.99
C ALA A 12 4.68 -6.99 1.66
N LEU A 13 4.03 -8.12 1.33
CA LEU A 13 2.79 -8.57 1.97
C LEU A 13 2.95 -8.68 3.49
N LEU A 14 4.03 -9.32 3.95
CA LEU A 14 4.30 -9.48 5.39
C LEU A 14 4.56 -8.13 6.08
N LEU A 15 5.33 -7.26 5.43
CA LEU A 15 5.62 -5.92 5.96
C LEU A 15 4.38 -5.03 6.00
N TYR A 16 3.50 -5.10 4.99
CA TYR A 16 2.23 -4.38 5.00
C TYR A 16 1.28 -4.91 6.09
N GLY A 17 1.24 -6.23 6.31
CA GLY A 17 0.50 -6.81 7.43
C GLY A 17 1.02 -6.32 8.78
N GLY A 18 2.35 -6.32 8.96
CA GLY A 18 2.98 -5.77 10.16
C GLY A 18 2.70 -4.28 10.37
N TRP A 19 2.74 -3.49 9.30
CA TRP A 19 2.38 -2.07 9.33
C TRP A 19 0.94 -1.83 9.76
N ALA A 20 -0.02 -2.62 9.25
CA ALA A 20 -1.43 -2.48 9.63
C ALA A 20 -1.66 -2.80 11.12
N VAL A 21 -1.04 -3.87 11.62
CA VAL A 21 -1.10 -4.23 13.05
C VAL A 21 -0.46 -3.14 13.92
N ALA A 22 0.76 -2.71 13.59
CA ALA A 22 1.46 -1.67 14.34
C ALA A 22 0.68 -0.35 14.34
N GLY A 23 0.13 0.05 13.18
CA GLY A 23 -0.70 1.23 13.03
C GLY A 23 -1.94 1.18 13.91
N GLY A 24 -2.69 0.07 13.87
CA GLY A 24 -3.91 -0.04 14.68
C GLY A 24 -3.65 -0.17 16.18
N VAL A 25 -2.49 -0.69 16.60
CA VAL A 25 -2.05 -0.59 18.00
C VAL A 25 -1.73 0.86 18.37
N ALA A 26 -1.00 1.57 17.53
CA ALA A 26 -0.62 2.98 17.77
C ALA A 26 -1.85 3.90 17.88
N THR A 27 -2.89 3.67 17.08
CA THR A 27 -4.13 4.46 17.10
C THR A 27 -5.04 4.19 18.31
N ARG A 28 -4.68 3.29 19.22
CA ARG A 28 -5.41 3.11 20.48
C ARG A 28 -5.22 4.28 21.45
N SER A 29 -4.06 4.93 21.41
CA SER A 29 -3.72 6.05 22.28
C SER A 29 -3.39 7.33 21.51
N LEU A 30 -2.83 7.22 20.30
CA LEU A 30 -2.53 8.36 19.45
C LEU A 30 -3.71 8.69 18.54
N SER A 31 -3.87 9.98 18.21
CA SER A 31 -4.76 10.35 17.10
C SER A 31 -4.24 9.72 15.80
N PRO A 32 -5.11 9.34 14.85
CA PRO A 32 -4.70 8.73 13.58
C PRO A 32 -3.64 9.55 12.82
N VAL A 33 -3.82 10.87 12.78
CA VAL A 33 -2.89 11.79 12.11
C VAL A 33 -1.51 11.77 12.78
N ASN A 34 -1.45 11.78 14.11
CA ASN A 34 -0.19 11.73 14.84
C ASN A 34 0.52 10.38 14.67
N ALA A 35 -0.24 9.27 14.69
CA ALA A 35 0.29 7.94 14.43
C ALA A 35 0.87 7.83 13.01
N VAL A 36 0.18 8.37 11.98
CA VAL A 36 0.73 8.45 10.61
C VAL A 36 1.98 9.30 10.57
N PHE A 37 1.96 10.50 11.17
CA PHE A 37 3.11 11.40 11.18
C PHE A 37 4.35 10.72 11.77
N LEU A 38 4.23 10.07 12.94
CA LEU A 38 5.34 9.34 13.55
C LEU A 38 5.79 8.15 12.70
N SER A 39 4.86 7.42 12.07
CA SER A 39 5.20 6.33 11.14
C SER A 39 6.02 6.83 9.94
N TYR A 40 5.77 8.06 9.49
CA TYR A 40 6.47 8.68 8.36
C TYR A 40 7.82 9.25 8.74
N VAL A 41 7.97 9.75 9.98
CA VAL A 41 9.29 10.06 10.53
C VAL A 41 10.17 8.81 10.52
N ALA A 42 9.67 7.68 11.03
CA ALA A 42 10.41 6.42 10.99
C ALA A 42 10.71 5.94 9.55
N SER A 43 9.74 6.06 8.65
CA SER A 43 9.90 5.69 7.24
C SER A 43 10.93 6.56 6.52
N LEU A 44 10.93 7.87 6.79
CA LEU A 44 11.89 8.82 6.21
C LEU A 44 13.31 8.55 6.72
N VAL A 45 13.47 8.18 7.99
CA VAL A 45 14.78 7.75 8.53
C VAL A 45 15.28 6.51 7.80
N ILE A 46 14.44 5.48 7.65
CA ILE A 46 14.84 4.24 6.97
C ILE A 46 15.15 4.50 5.50
N ALA A 47 14.24 5.11 4.75
CA ALA A 47 14.43 5.41 3.32
C ALA A 47 15.60 6.37 3.10
N GLY A 48 15.71 7.42 3.91
CA GLY A 48 16.80 8.39 3.86
C GLY A 48 18.16 7.75 4.15
N SER A 49 18.25 6.87 5.16
CA SER A 49 19.49 6.14 5.45
C SER A 49 19.93 5.27 4.28
N TYR A 50 18.99 4.66 3.56
CA TYR A 50 19.28 3.85 2.38
C TYR A 50 19.78 4.71 1.22
N VAL A 51 19.15 5.86 0.96
CA VAL A 51 19.59 6.83 -0.06
C VAL A 51 21.01 7.32 0.24
N LEU A 52 21.28 7.71 1.49
CA LEU A 52 22.59 8.20 1.92
C LEU A 52 23.67 7.12 1.86
N SER A 53 23.32 5.86 2.12
CA SER A 53 24.25 4.73 2.08
C SER A 53 24.62 4.34 0.65
N LEU A 54 23.65 4.30 -0.25
CA LEU A 54 23.87 3.92 -1.65
C LEU A 54 24.51 5.03 -2.50
N ARG A 55 24.37 6.30 -2.09
CA ARG A 55 24.91 7.49 -2.78
C ARG A 55 24.60 7.52 -4.29
N ARG A 56 23.43 7.02 -4.69
CA ARG A 56 23.00 7.02 -6.08
C ARG A 56 22.41 8.39 -6.44
N PRO A 57 22.79 8.98 -7.59
CA PRO A 57 22.16 10.21 -8.05
C PRO A 57 20.68 9.95 -8.35
N ILE A 58 19.83 10.97 -8.15
CA ILE A 58 18.46 10.93 -8.63
C ILE A 58 18.51 11.02 -10.16
N THR A 59 18.18 9.91 -10.82
CA THR A 59 18.07 9.81 -12.27
C THR A 59 16.61 9.74 -12.68
N GLY A 60 16.22 10.43 -13.76
CA GLY A 60 14.85 10.44 -14.27
C GLY A 60 14.48 11.80 -14.85
N THR A 61 13.34 11.86 -15.52
CA THR A 61 12.76 13.11 -16.02
C THR A 61 12.03 13.86 -14.91
N ARG A 62 11.69 15.14 -15.16
CA ARG A 62 10.82 15.91 -14.24
C ARG A 62 9.44 15.27 -14.05
N VAL A 63 8.96 14.56 -15.07
CA VAL A 63 7.68 13.85 -15.04
C VAL A 63 7.75 12.67 -14.07
N ASP A 64 8.84 11.90 -14.10
CA ASP A 64 9.05 10.76 -13.19
C ASP A 64 9.09 11.21 -11.72
N VAL A 65 9.80 12.31 -11.46
CA VAL A 65 9.84 12.94 -10.12
C VAL A 65 8.43 13.41 -9.72
N GLY A 66 7.68 14.00 -10.64
CA GLY A 66 6.29 14.39 -10.40
C GLY A 66 5.41 13.21 -9.98
N PHE A 67 5.47 12.08 -10.69
CA PHE A 67 4.73 10.88 -10.34
C PHE A 67 5.17 10.27 -9.00
N ALA A 68 6.46 10.29 -8.68
CA ALA A 68 6.96 9.86 -7.38
C ALA A 68 6.38 10.71 -6.23
N LEU A 69 6.29 12.03 -6.39
CA LEU A 69 5.69 12.94 -5.41
C LEU A 69 4.17 12.76 -5.29
N VAL A 70 3.47 12.56 -6.42
CA VAL A 70 2.04 12.26 -6.45
C VAL A 70 1.76 10.93 -5.71
N SER A 71 2.58 9.91 -5.94
CA SER A 71 2.51 8.64 -5.23
C SER A 71 2.61 8.82 -3.71
N GLY A 72 3.58 9.63 -3.24
CA GLY A 72 3.72 9.96 -1.82
C GLY A 72 2.50 10.68 -1.25
N THR A 73 1.89 11.58 -2.01
CA THR A 73 0.66 12.29 -1.61
C THR A 73 -0.51 11.32 -1.43
N PHE A 74 -0.73 10.41 -2.39
CA PHE A 74 -1.75 9.37 -2.26
C PHE A 74 -1.48 8.46 -1.06
N LEU A 75 -0.23 8.07 -0.83
CA LEU A 75 0.14 7.24 0.31
C LEU A 75 -0.15 7.95 1.64
N ALA A 76 0.17 9.25 1.76
CA ALA A 76 -0.15 10.07 2.93
C ALA A 76 -1.65 10.14 3.21
N ALA A 77 -2.45 10.51 2.21
CA ALA A 77 -3.90 10.57 2.34
C ALA A 77 -4.50 9.20 2.68
N ALA A 78 -4.07 8.15 1.97
CA ALA A 78 -4.52 6.79 2.21
C ALA A 78 -4.18 6.31 3.62
N SER A 79 -2.98 6.59 4.12
CA SER A 79 -2.56 6.19 5.47
C SER A 79 -3.40 6.89 6.55
N ILE A 80 -3.74 8.16 6.37
CA ILE A 80 -4.63 8.89 7.30
C ILE A 80 -6.03 8.26 7.30
N CYS A 81 -6.60 7.99 6.12
CA CYS A 81 -7.89 7.32 6.00
C CYS A 81 -7.85 5.92 6.64
N PHE A 82 -6.80 5.16 6.37
CA PHE A 82 -6.60 3.82 6.88
C PHE A 82 -6.51 3.79 8.41
N TYR A 83 -5.64 4.63 9.00
CA TYR A 83 -5.47 4.70 10.45
C TYR A 83 -6.72 5.23 11.14
N THR A 84 -7.45 6.14 10.49
CA THR A 84 -8.76 6.60 10.99
C THR A 84 -9.78 5.46 10.98
N GLY A 85 -9.77 4.61 9.96
CA GLY A 85 -10.56 3.38 9.91
C GLY A 85 -10.18 2.41 11.02
N LEU A 86 -8.88 2.15 11.22
CA LEU A 86 -8.38 1.27 12.28
C LEU A 86 -8.76 1.76 13.69
N ALA A 87 -8.78 3.07 13.90
CA ALA A 87 -9.17 3.67 15.18
C ALA A 87 -10.66 3.54 15.50
N ARG A 88 -11.51 3.36 14.47
CA ARG A 88 -12.98 3.41 14.60
C ARG A 88 -13.68 2.08 14.33
N GLY A 89 -13.00 1.14 13.68
CA GLY A 89 -13.61 -0.08 13.17
C GLY A 89 -12.80 -1.34 13.47
N ASN A 90 -13.28 -2.46 12.94
CA ASN A 90 -12.58 -3.73 13.04
C ASN A 90 -11.33 -3.72 12.15
N MET A 91 -10.16 -3.91 12.77
CA MET A 91 -8.87 -3.95 12.08
C MET A 91 -8.85 -4.95 10.92
N ALA A 92 -9.46 -6.13 11.07
CA ALA A 92 -9.51 -7.15 10.04
C ALA A 92 -10.31 -6.68 8.82
N ILE A 93 -11.47 -6.06 9.05
CA ILE A 93 -12.35 -5.54 7.98
C ILE A 93 -11.66 -4.39 7.24
N VAL A 94 -11.15 -3.40 7.97
CA VAL A 94 -10.49 -2.21 7.39
C VAL A 94 -9.27 -2.62 6.56
N SER A 95 -8.46 -3.55 7.08
CA SER A 95 -7.27 -4.07 6.40
C SER A 95 -7.64 -4.89 5.16
N ALA A 96 -8.66 -5.75 5.23
CA ALA A 96 -9.11 -6.55 4.09
C ALA A 96 -9.61 -5.69 2.93
N ILE A 97 -10.47 -4.70 3.22
CA ILE A 97 -10.97 -3.76 2.20
C ILE A 97 -9.81 -2.97 1.59
N SER A 98 -8.92 -2.44 2.43
CA SER A 98 -7.79 -1.63 1.94
C SER A 98 -6.80 -2.45 1.12
N ALA A 99 -6.63 -3.74 1.43
CA ALA A 99 -5.77 -4.65 0.66
C ALA A 99 -6.26 -4.87 -0.77
N LEU A 100 -7.52 -4.57 -1.11
CA LEU A 100 -8.01 -4.58 -2.49
C LEU A 100 -7.50 -3.42 -3.35
N TYR A 101 -6.60 -2.56 -2.85
CA TYR A 101 -6.07 -1.45 -3.64
C TYR A 101 -5.46 -1.88 -4.98
N PHE A 102 -5.01 -3.14 -5.13
CA PHE A 102 -4.49 -3.69 -6.38
C PHE A 102 -5.53 -3.76 -7.52
N VAL A 103 -6.83 -3.67 -7.22
CA VAL A 103 -7.90 -3.55 -8.22
C VAL A 103 -7.72 -2.28 -9.05
N VAL A 104 -7.32 -1.18 -8.41
CA VAL A 104 -7.16 0.13 -9.07
C VAL A 104 -6.10 0.10 -10.18
N PRO A 105 -4.84 -0.33 -9.95
CA PRO A 105 -3.85 -0.42 -11.01
C PRO A 105 -4.21 -1.48 -12.07
N ALA A 106 -4.98 -2.53 -11.74
CA ALA A 106 -5.48 -3.46 -12.76
C ALA A 106 -6.45 -2.77 -13.74
N ILE A 107 -7.39 -1.98 -13.21
CA ILE A 107 -8.31 -1.15 -14.01
C ILE A 107 -7.53 -0.14 -14.84
N VAL A 108 -6.63 0.61 -14.21
CA VAL A 108 -5.81 1.61 -14.92
C VAL A 108 -4.95 0.95 -16.00
N GLY A 109 -4.38 -0.23 -15.72
CA GLY A 109 -3.67 -1.08 -16.67
C GLY A 109 -4.47 -1.34 -17.94
N VAL A 110 -5.72 -1.79 -17.78
CA VAL A 110 -6.61 -2.10 -18.90
C VAL A 110 -6.98 -0.84 -19.69
N PHE A 111 -7.39 0.23 -19.01
CA PHE A 111 -7.96 1.40 -19.69
C PHE A 111 -6.94 2.40 -20.23
N TYR A 112 -5.75 2.48 -19.65
CA TYR A 112 -4.74 3.49 -20.01
C TYR A 112 -3.45 2.90 -20.58
N PHE A 113 -3.15 1.63 -20.30
CA PHE A 113 -1.90 0.99 -20.70
C PHE A 113 -2.11 -0.20 -21.65
N ASP A 114 -3.33 -0.36 -22.19
CA ASP A 114 -3.73 -1.45 -23.09
C ASP A 114 -3.37 -2.85 -22.56
N ALA A 115 -3.33 -3.00 -21.23
CA ALA A 115 -2.96 -4.27 -20.60
C ALA A 115 -4.05 -5.30 -20.85
N GLN A 116 -3.68 -6.43 -21.44
CA GLN A 116 -4.59 -7.54 -21.68
C GLN A 116 -4.68 -8.43 -20.43
N LEU A 117 -5.82 -8.39 -19.74
CA LEU A 117 -6.10 -9.32 -18.66
C LEU A 117 -6.66 -10.63 -19.23
N THR A 118 -6.07 -11.75 -18.83
CA THR A 118 -6.63 -13.06 -19.14
C THR A 118 -7.94 -13.28 -18.38
N ALA A 119 -8.81 -14.18 -18.88
CA ALA A 119 -10.03 -14.57 -18.17
C ALA A 119 -9.73 -15.04 -16.73
N THR A 120 -8.59 -15.72 -16.52
CA THR A 120 -8.14 -16.16 -15.20
C THR A 120 -7.78 -14.99 -14.28
N ASN A 121 -7.14 -13.93 -14.80
CA ASN A 121 -6.84 -12.74 -13.99
C ASN A 121 -8.12 -12.03 -13.55
N VAL A 122 -9.09 -11.90 -14.45
CA VAL A 122 -10.40 -11.30 -14.15
C VAL A 122 -11.14 -12.13 -13.10
N ALA A 123 -11.17 -13.46 -13.24
CA ALA A 123 -11.77 -14.35 -12.25
C ALA A 123 -11.08 -14.22 -10.88
N GLY A 124 -9.74 -14.17 -10.84
CA GLY A 124 -8.99 -13.97 -9.61
C GLY A 124 -9.31 -12.64 -8.91
N LEU A 125 -9.43 -11.56 -9.69
CA LEU A 125 -9.83 -10.24 -9.18
C LEU A 125 -11.24 -10.27 -8.59
N ALA A 126 -12.20 -10.86 -9.31
CA ALA A 126 -13.58 -11.00 -8.85
C ALA A 126 -13.67 -11.84 -7.58
N LEU A 127 -12.97 -12.97 -7.52
CA LEU A 127 -12.91 -13.82 -6.33
C LEU A 127 -12.31 -13.09 -5.12
N ALA A 128 -11.27 -12.26 -5.33
CA ALA A 128 -10.70 -11.46 -4.25
C ALA A 128 -11.71 -10.44 -3.70
N VAL A 129 -12.46 -9.76 -4.58
CA VAL A 129 -13.52 -8.82 -4.18
C VAL A 129 -14.62 -9.54 -3.39
N VAL A 130 -15.08 -10.71 -3.86
CA VAL A 130 -16.07 -11.53 -3.15
C VAL A 130 -15.55 -11.96 -1.78
N ALA A 131 -14.33 -12.48 -1.72
CA ALA A 131 -13.73 -12.93 -0.46
C ALA A 131 -13.63 -11.80 0.57
N VAL A 132 -13.20 -10.61 0.14
CA VAL A 132 -13.15 -9.44 1.03
C VAL A 132 -14.54 -8.95 1.41
N GLY A 133 -15.51 -9.01 0.49
CA GLY A 133 -16.92 -8.75 0.79
C GLY A 133 -17.45 -9.65 1.91
N LEU A 134 -17.15 -10.94 1.87
CA LEU A 134 -17.50 -11.90 2.92
C LEU A 134 -16.76 -11.65 4.24
N VAL A 135 -15.51 -11.17 4.21
CA VAL A 135 -14.78 -10.77 5.42
C VAL A 135 -15.41 -9.51 6.05
N ALA A 136 -16.06 -8.67 5.26
CA ALA A 136 -16.65 -7.41 5.68
C ALA A 136 -18.12 -7.51 6.15
N THR A 137 -18.72 -8.70 6.17
CA THR A 137 -20.06 -8.96 6.74
C THR A 137 -19.98 -9.38 8.20
#